data_AF-A0A9E4KNE8-F1
#
_entry.id   AF-A0A9E4KNE8-F1
#
_cell.length_a   1.000
_cell.length_b   1.000
_cell.length_c   1.000
_cell.angle_alpha   90.00
_cell.angle_beta   90.00
_cell.angle_gamma   90.00
#
_symmetry.space_group_name_H-M   'P 1'
#
loop_
_entity.id
_entity.type
_entity.pdbx_description
1 polymer ?
#
loop_
_entity_poly.entity_id
_entity_poly.type
_entity_poly.pdbx_seq_one_letter_code
_entity_poly.pdbx_strand_id
1 'polypeptide(L)'
;QPLGIFIFMLGISAELNRTPFDLVEAESELTAGCHTEYSGMMFMLIQTGEFGGVLAASAVMATLFLGGWSGPFLSGQLGALWFLLKIIFFVFLFIWVRATFPRLRVDQIMAFAWKFLFPLSLINLFATTIQVYFLRDDVTGALSRGDLGIMTAINMALAVVAIAFFANAIKEKVRPPARTTVPETTRRASLSGASATPAVSAESDGG
;
A
#
# COMPACT_ATOMS: atom_id res chain seq x y z
N GLN A 1 9.92 14.15 10.00
CA GLN A 1 10.40 13.78 8.65
C GLN A 1 9.22 13.25 7.84
N PRO A 2 8.54 14.07 7.04
CA PRO A 2 7.33 13.66 6.32
C PRO A 2 7.59 12.56 5.29
N LEU A 3 8.73 12.59 4.60
CA LEU A 3 9.13 11.54 3.66
C LEU A 3 9.35 10.18 4.36
N GLY A 4 10.02 10.19 5.52
CA GLY A 4 10.22 8.98 6.33
C GLY A 4 8.91 8.36 6.81
N ILE A 5 7.95 9.18 7.25
CA ILE A 5 6.61 8.71 7.63
C ILE A 5 5.94 8.00 6.46
N PHE A 6 6.00 8.60 5.26
CA PHE A 6 5.37 8.04 4.07
C PHE A 6 5.99 6.70 3.66
N ILE A 7 7.32 6.60 3.61
CA ILE A 7 8.03 5.36 3.29
C ILE A 7 7.73 4.27 4.32
N PHE A 8 7.78 4.63 5.61
CA PHE A 8 7.47 3.69 6.69
C PHE A 8 6.02 3.20 6.62
N MET A 9 5.07 4.09 6.37
CA MET A 9 3.65 3.76 6.23
C MET A 9 3.39 2.81 5.06
N LEU A 10 4.05 3.01 3.92
CA LEU A 10 3.95 2.10 2.79
C LEU A 10 4.61 0.75 3.07
N GLY A 11 5.77 0.75 3.73
CA GLY A 11 6.47 -0.48 4.14
C GLY A 11 5.64 -1.33 5.10
N ILE A 12 5.11 -0.71 6.17
CA ILE A 12 4.29 -1.42 7.16
C ILE A 12 2.94 -1.87 6.58
N SER A 13 2.38 -1.12 5.62
CA SER A 13 1.19 -1.57 4.88
C SER A 13 1.46 -2.83 4.07
N ALA A 14 2.66 -2.95 3.49
CA ALA A 14 3.08 -4.14 2.75
C ALA A 14 3.34 -5.34 3.67
N GLU A 15 3.97 -5.12 4.84
CA GLU A 15 4.21 -6.17 5.83
C GLU A 15 2.90 -6.73 6.41
N LEU A 16 1.93 -5.86 6.70
CA LEU A 16 0.61 -6.25 7.20
C LEU A 16 -0.28 -6.89 6.13
N ASN A 17 0.22 -7.06 4.89
CA ASN A 17 -0.49 -7.65 3.76
C ASN A 17 -1.90 -7.04 3.58
N ARG A 18 -2.03 -5.72 3.74
CA ARG A 18 -3.33 -5.06 3.68
C ARG A 18 -3.51 -4.29 2.40
N THR A 19 -4.74 -4.30 1.87
CA THR A 19 -5.17 -3.55 0.69
C THR A 19 -4.59 -2.14 0.75
N PRO A 20 -3.67 -1.76 -0.16
CA PRO A 20 -3.46 -2.27 -1.53
C PRO A 20 -2.45 -3.43 -1.73
N PHE A 21 -1.68 -3.82 -0.71
CA PHE A 21 -0.62 -4.86 -0.76
C PHE A 21 -1.09 -6.24 -0.28
N ASP A 22 -2.35 -6.55 -0.55
CA ASP A 22 -2.99 -7.78 -0.08
C ASP A 22 -2.72 -8.93 -1.07
N LEU A 23 -1.68 -9.72 -0.77
CA LEU A 23 -1.18 -10.79 -1.64
C LEU A 23 -1.53 -12.19 -1.14
N VAL A 24 -1.44 -12.42 0.18
CA VAL A 24 -1.70 -13.71 0.81
C VAL A 24 -3.18 -14.11 0.66
N GLU A 25 -4.10 -13.13 0.67
CA GLU A 25 -5.52 -13.39 0.43
C GLU A 25 -5.84 -13.57 -1.07
N ALA A 26 -4.96 -13.12 -1.97
CA ALA A 26 -5.20 -13.10 -3.42
C ALA A 26 -4.77 -14.39 -4.15
N GLU A 27 -3.79 -15.15 -3.65
CA GLU A 27 -3.50 -16.51 -4.15
C GLU A 27 -4.67 -17.48 -3.86
N SER A 28 -5.54 -17.05 -2.95
CA SER A 28 -6.80 -17.71 -2.60
C SER A 28 -7.94 -17.41 -3.58
N GLU A 29 -7.72 -16.72 -4.70
CA GLU A 29 -8.79 -16.47 -5.70
C GLU A 29 -9.32 -17.74 -6.41
N LEU A 30 -8.80 -18.93 -6.04
CA LEU A 30 -9.35 -20.25 -6.35
C LEU A 30 -10.20 -20.88 -5.22
N THR A 31 -10.13 -20.39 -3.98
CA THR A 31 -11.00 -20.71 -2.81
C THR A 31 -10.53 -19.80 -1.68
N ALA A 32 -11.42 -19.00 -1.07
CA ALA A 32 -11.08 -18.02 -0.04
C ALA A 32 -10.45 -18.66 1.22
N GLY A 33 -9.16 -18.96 1.19
CA GLY A 33 -8.45 -19.91 2.06
C GLY A 33 -8.73 -19.71 3.55
N CYS A 34 -8.07 -18.76 4.20
CA CYS A 34 -8.21 -18.56 5.64
C CYS A 34 -9.65 -18.19 6.08
N HIS A 35 -10.41 -17.49 5.23
CA HIS A 35 -11.76 -17.04 5.56
C HIS A 35 -12.81 -18.16 5.43
N THR A 36 -12.55 -19.22 4.68
CA THR A 36 -13.49 -20.34 4.48
C THR A 36 -13.02 -21.65 5.13
N GLU A 37 -11.73 -21.82 5.38
CA GLU A 37 -11.15 -23.02 5.99
C GLU A 37 -11.28 -23.02 7.52
N TYR A 38 -11.33 -21.85 8.16
CA TYR A 38 -11.41 -21.72 9.62
C TYR A 38 -12.78 -21.20 10.07
N SER A 39 -13.37 -21.87 11.07
CA SER A 39 -14.66 -21.49 11.66
C SER A 39 -14.51 -20.96 13.10
N GLY A 40 -15.39 -20.02 13.47
CA GLY A 40 -15.60 -19.57 14.86
C GLY A 40 -14.36 -18.97 15.54
N MET A 41 -13.81 -19.70 16.51
CA MET A 41 -12.74 -19.20 17.39
C MET A 41 -11.39 -19.06 16.67
N MET A 42 -11.04 -20.00 15.79
CA MET A 42 -9.79 -19.88 15.02
C MET A 42 -9.84 -18.73 14.02
N PHE A 43 -11.01 -18.50 13.40
CA PHE A 43 -11.24 -17.32 12.57
C PHE A 43 -11.05 -16.03 13.36
N MET A 44 -11.63 -15.95 14.58
CA MET A 44 -11.48 -14.79 15.45
C MET A 44 -10.02 -14.52 15.81
N LEU A 45 -9.23 -15.55 16.13
CA LEU A 45 -7.82 -15.39 16.50
C LEU A 45 -6.98 -14.86 15.34
N ILE A 46 -7.18 -15.38 14.13
CA ILE A 46 -6.46 -14.90 12.94
C ILE A 46 -6.87 -13.46 12.63
N GLN A 47 -8.17 -13.17 12.66
CA GLN A 47 -8.65 -11.82 12.38
C GLN A 47 -8.20 -10.80 13.46
N THR A 48 -8.12 -11.22 14.72
CA THR A 48 -7.56 -10.43 15.82
C THR A 48 -6.07 -10.18 15.62
N GLY A 49 -5.31 -11.15 15.10
CA GLY A 49 -3.92 -10.97 14.73
C GLY A 49 -3.72 -9.89 13.66
N GLU A 50 -4.54 -9.92 12.60
CA GLU A 50 -4.47 -8.90 11.54
C GLU A 50 -4.84 -7.50 12.04
N PHE A 51 -5.96 -7.35 12.76
CA PHE A 51 -6.37 -6.06 13.31
C PHE A 51 -5.44 -5.58 14.43
N GLY A 52 -4.92 -6.51 15.23
CA GLY A 52 -3.90 -6.26 16.24
C GLY A 52 -2.59 -5.77 15.63
N GLY A 53 -2.20 -6.30 14.46
CA GLY A 53 -1.06 -5.83 13.69
C GLY A 53 -1.20 -4.37 13.26
N VAL A 54 -2.38 -3.95 12.78
CA VAL A 54 -2.66 -2.55 12.43
C VAL A 54 -2.60 -1.63 13.66
N LEU A 55 -3.12 -2.09 14.80
CA LEU A 55 -3.03 -1.35 16.07
C LEU A 55 -1.58 -1.19 16.53
N ALA A 56 -0.78 -2.27 16.49
CA ALA A 56 0.63 -2.26 16.87
C ALA A 56 1.45 -1.37 15.93
N ALA A 57 1.25 -1.46 14.62
CA ALA A 57 1.89 -0.61 13.63
C ALA A 57 1.56 0.87 13.85
N SER A 58 0.29 1.19 14.11
CA SER A 58 -0.15 2.55 14.40
C SER A 58 0.49 3.10 15.68
N ALA A 59 0.67 2.27 16.70
CA ALA A 59 1.38 2.63 17.92
C ALA A 59 2.87 2.92 17.66
N VAL A 60 3.56 2.09 16.86
CA VAL A 60 4.95 2.30 16.45
C VAL A 60 5.11 3.59 15.63
N MET A 61 4.18 3.86 14.71
CA MET A 61 4.20 5.11 13.94
C MET A 61 4.00 6.34 14.83
N ALA A 62 3.07 6.27 15.78
CA ALA A 62 2.82 7.35 16.74
C ALA A 62 4.04 7.63 17.63
N THR A 63 4.80 6.60 18.04
CA THR A 63 6.01 6.78 18.85
C THR A 63 7.17 7.34 18.03
N LEU A 64 7.49 6.74 16.88
CA LEU A 64 8.65 7.11 16.08
C LEU A 64 8.54 8.49 15.45
N PHE A 65 7.35 8.87 15.00
CA PHE A 65 7.21 10.08 14.17
C PHE A 65 6.44 11.21 14.83
N LEU A 66 5.51 10.92 15.76
CA LEU A 66 4.70 11.94 16.43
C LEU A 66 5.12 12.15 17.89
N GLY A 67 6.27 11.63 18.31
CA GLY A 67 6.81 11.84 19.67
C GLY A 67 6.05 11.10 20.77
N GLY A 68 5.31 10.04 20.44
CA GLY A 68 4.66 9.17 21.42
C GLY A 68 3.68 9.94 22.32
N TRP A 69 4.05 10.08 23.60
CA TRP A 69 3.20 10.67 24.64
C TRP A 69 3.28 12.19 24.73
N SER A 70 4.21 12.83 24.00
CA SER A 70 4.32 14.29 24.02
C SER A 70 3.18 14.93 23.21
N GLY A 71 2.34 15.71 23.88
CA GLY A 71 1.34 16.60 23.29
C GLY A 71 1.65 18.08 23.57
N PRO A 72 1.13 19.02 22.76
CA PRO A 72 1.37 20.46 22.93
C PRO A 72 0.77 21.04 24.22
N PHE A 73 -0.21 20.36 24.83
CA PHE A 73 -0.88 20.79 26.08
C PHE A 73 -0.99 19.64 27.08
N LEU A 74 -0.63 19.89 28.35
CA LEU A 74 -0.73 18.98 29.51
C LEU A 74 -0.19 17.56 29.24
N SER A 75 1.02 17.47 28.68
CA SER A 75 1.71 16.23 28.33
C SER A 75 1.90 15.24 29.49
N GLY A 76 1.96 15.73 30.74
CA GLY A 76 2.14 14.87 31.92
C GLY A 76 0.89 14.08 32.33
N GLN A 77 -0.29 14.70 32.32
CA GLN A 77 -1.54 14.08 32.82
C GLN A 77 -2.40 13.50 31.69
N LEU A 78 -2.36 14.09 30.50
CA LEU A 78 -3.13 13.65 29.33
C LEU A 78 -2.27 12.94 28.27
N GLY A 79 -1.02 12.58 28.59
CA GLY A 79 -0.09 11.94 27.64
C GLY A 79 -0.66 10.65 27.02
N ALA A 80 -1.35 9.83 27.82
CA ALA A 80 -2.02 8.62 27.34
C ALA A 80 -3.18 8.91 26.36
N LEU A 81 -3.97 9.97 26.61
CA LEU A 81 -5.05 10.38 25.73
C LEU A 81 -4.51 10.87 24.39
N TRP A 82 -3.43 11.66 24.41
CA TRP A 82 -2.74 12.11 23.19
C TRP A 82 -2.18 10.95 22.39
N PHE A 83 -1.61 9.96 23.07
CA PHE A 83 -1.11 8.76 22.40
C PHE A 83 -2.25 7.96 21.75
N LEU A 84 -3.37 7.77 22.45
CA LEU A 84 -4.53 7.08 21.91
C LEU A 84 -5.12 7.82 20.69
N LEU A 85 -5.21 9.15 20.76
CA LEU A 85 -5.68 9.96 19.65
C LEU A 85 -4.80 9.83 18.40
N LYS A 86 -3.47 9.78 18.58
CA LYS A 86 -2.51 9.54 17.49
C LYS A 86 -2.67 8.15 16.89
N ILE A 87 -2.88 7.12 17.71
CA ILE A 87 -3.18 5.77 17.22
C ILE A 87 -4.45 5.76 16.39
N ILE A 88 -5.54 6.36 16.90
CA ILE A 88 -6.82 6.44 16.17
C ILE A 88 -6.63 7.16 14.83
N PHE A 89 -5.84 8.24 14.80
CA PHE A 89 -5.52 8.93 13.56
C PHE A 89 -4.82 8.03 12.54
N PHE A 90 -3.82 7.24 12.95
CA PHE A 90 -3.14 6.32 12.04
C PHE A 90 -4.02 5.15 11.60
N VAL A 91 -4.82 4.57 12.51
CA VAL A 91 -5.80 3.54 12.16
C VAL A 91 -6.80 4.06 11.13
N PHE A 92 -7.32 5.28 11.35
CA PHE A 92 -8.18 5.94 10.38
C PHE A 92 -7.50 6.09 9.01
N LEU A 93 -6.22 6.46 9.00
CA LEU A 93 -5.46 6.60 7.77
C LEU A 93 -5.31 5.26 7.04
N PHE A 94 -5.01 4.15 7.74
CA PHE A 94 -4.99 2.81 7.13
C PHE A 94 -6.34 2.41 6.53
N ILE A 95 -7.44 2.70 7.22
CA ILE A 95 -8.79 2.46 6.70
C ILE A 95 -9.07 3.32 5.46
N TRP A 96 -8.62 4.58 5.47
CA TRP A 96 -8.81 5.50 4.36
C TRP A 96 -8.01 5.10 3.12
N VAL A 97 -6.75 4.69 3.30
CA VAL A 97 -5.90 4.14 2.23
C VAL A 97 -6.56 2.90 1.62
N ARG A 98 -7.08 1.99 2.46
CA ARG A 98 -7.83 0.81 2.00
C ARG A 98 -9.04 1.18 1.16
N ALA A 99 -9.76 2.26 1.50
CA ALA A 99 -10.92 2.71 0.75
C ALA A 99 -10.55 3.41 -0.58
N THR A 100 -9.34 3.98 -0.68
CA THR A 100 -8.94 4.83 -1.81
C THR A 100 -8.23 4.07 -2.93
N PHE A 101 -7.44 3.04 -2.59
CA PHE A 101 -6.59 2.37 -3.58
C PHE A 101 -7.16 1.02 -4.05
N PRO A 102 -7.19 0.78 -5.38
CA PRO A 102 -7.49 -0.54 -5.90
C PRO A 102 -6.35 -1.52 -5.56
N ARG A 103 -6.68 -2.82 -5.50
CA ARG A 103 -5.72 -3.91 -5.29
C ARG A 103 -4.64 -3.92 -6.38
N LEU A 104 -3.39 -4.21 -5.99
CA LEU A 104 -2.23 -4.29 -6.88
C LEU A 104 -1.75 -5.75 -7.02
N ARG A 105 -1.26 -6.14 -8.21
CA ARG A 105 -0.69 -7.48 -8.46
C ARG A 105 0.71 -7.62 -7.83
N VAL A 106 1.07 -8.83 -7.38
CA VAL A 106 2.39 -9.19 -6.79
C VAL A 106 3.55 -8.60 -7.60
N ASP A 107 3.55 -8.79 -8.92
CA ASP A 107 4.64 -8.31 -9.79
C ASP A 107 4.78 -6.77 -9.75
N GLN A 108 3.66 -6.06 -9.66
CA GLN A 108 3.65 -4.60 -9.60
C GLN A 108 4.13 -4.10 -8.24
N ILE A 109 3.80 -4.83 -7.17
CA ILE A 109 4.23 -4.54 -5.80
C ILE A 109 5.73 -4.79 -5.66
N MET A 110 6.25 -5.89 -6.18
CA MET A 110 7.69 -6.18 -6.16
C MET A 110 8.47 -5.15 -6.98
N ALA A 111 7.99 -4.80 -8.17
CA ALA A 111 8.58 -3.73 -8.95
C ALA A 111 8.52 -2.38 -8.22
N PHE A 112 7.45 -2.09 -7.49
CA PHE A 112 7.30 -0.87 -6.70
C PHE A 112 8.26 -0.84 -5.50
N ALA A 113 8.36 -1.94 -4.76
CA ALA A 113 9.27 -2.09 -3.63
C ALA A 113 10.73 -1.87 -4.05
N TRP A 114 11.15 -2.54 -5.13
CA TRP A 114 12.54 -2.51 -5.59
C TRP A 114 12.92 -1.29 -6.40
N LYS A 115 12.02 -0.77 -7.25
CA LYS A 115 12.35 0.35 -8.15
C LYS A 115 11.98 1.71 -7.58
N PHE A 116 11.13 1.78 -6.56
CA PHE A 116 10.67 3.03 -5.98
C PHE A 116 10.98 3.14 -4.49
N LEU A 117 10.45 2.26 -3.65
CA LEU A 117 10.62 2.35 -2.17
C LEU A 117 12.09 2.24 -1.75
N PHE A 118 12.83 1.28 -2.28
CA PHE A 118 14.22 1.02 -1.88
C PHE A 118 15.18 2.16 -2.29
N PRO A 119 15.19 2.66 -3.54
CA PRO A 119 16.02 3.80 -3.89
C PRO A 119 15.62 5.08 -3.13
N LEU A 120 14.31 5.30 -2.94
CA LEU A 120 13.82 6.49 -2.25
C LEU A 120 14.20 6.50 -0.77
N SER A 121 14.21 5.35 -0.10
CA SER A 121 14.64 5.24 1.30
C SER A 121 16.13 5.54 1.47
N LEU A 122 16.97 5.07 0.55
CA LEU A 122 18.40 5.39 0.51
C LEU A 122 18.63 6.89 0.28
N ILE A 123 17.94 7.49 -0.69
CA ILE A 123 18.05 8.94 -0.96
C ILE A 123 17.63 9.74 0.28
N ASN A 124 16.53 9.36 0.95
CA ASN A 124 16.08 10.02 2.18
C ASN A 124 17.13 9.90 3.31
N LEU A 125 17.76 8.73 3.44
CA LEU A 125 18.81 8.50 4.43
C LEU A 125 20.03 9.39 4.16
N PHE A 126 20.57 9.38 2.94
CA PHE A 126 21.70 10.25 2.57
C PHE A 126 21.35 11.74 2.70
N ALA A 127 20.17 12.15 2.24
CA ALA A 127 19.72 13.54 2.37
C ALA A 127 19.65 13.98 3.83
N THR A 128 19.15 13.12 4.72
CA THR A 128 19.12 13.40 6.16
C THR A 128 20.53 13.51 6.73
N THR A 129 21.42 12.57 6.39
CA THR A 129 22.82 12.60 6.86
C THR A 129 23.54 13.88 6.42
N ILE A 130 23.37 14.28 5.16
CA ILE A 130 23.98 15.50 4.62
C ILE A 130 23.42 16.74 5.32
N GLN A 131 22.09 16.82 5.51
CA GLN A 131 21.48 17.94 6.23
C GLN A 131 22.00 18.02 7.67
N VAL A 132 22.08 16.90 8.39
CA VAL A 132 22.59 16.89 9.78
C VAL A 132 24.06 17.31 9.80
N TYR A 133 24.86 16.90 8.82
CA TYR A 133 26.26 17.30 8.73
C TYR A 133 26.42 18.82 8.54
N PHE A 134 25.61 19.44 7.68
CA PHE A 134 25.71 20.88 7.40
C PHE A 134 25.09 21.78 8.46
N LEU A 135 24.03 21.33 9.15
CA LEU A 135 23.29 22.16 10.12
C LEU A 135 23.66 21.86 11.58
N ARG A 136 24.59 20.93 11.84
CA ARG A 136 25.06 20.64 13.19
C ARG A 136 26.13 21.65 13.57
N ASP A 137 25.89 22.40 14.65
CA ASP A 137 26.93 23.23 15.27
C ASP A 137 28.05 22.35 15.83
N ASP A 138 29.27 22.56 15.34
CA ASP A 138 30.48 21.81 15.69
C ASP A 138 30.84 21.92 17.19
N VAL A 139 30.39 22.98 17.86
CA VAL A 139 30.79 23.31 19.24
C VAL A 139 29.84 22.71 20.29
N THR A 140 28.54 22.69 20.04
CA THR A 140 27.50 22.27 21.00
C THR A 140 26.88 20.91 20.67
N GLY A 141 27.02 20.45 19.41
CA GLY A 141 26.39 19.21 18.93
C GLY A 141 24.86 19.21 18.97
N ALA A 142 24.24 20.34 19.32
CA ALA A 142 22.80 20.52 19.44
C ALA A 142 22.26 21.21 18.18
N LEU A 143 21.18 20.69 17.63
CA LEU A 143 20.46 21.35 16.54
C LEU A 143 19.54 22.42 17.14
N SER A 144 19.67 23.68 16.70
CA SER A 144 18.77 24.75 17.12
C SER A 144 17.36 24.51 16.58
N ARG A 145 16.34 25.06 17.25
CA ARG A 145 14.93 24.98 16.78
C ARG A 145 14.77 25.56 15.36
N GLY A 146 15.60 26.54 14.99
CA GLY A 146 15.65 27.11 13.64
C GLY A 146 16.15 26.10 12.60
N ASP A 147 17.21 25.38 12.91
CA ASP A 147 17.82 24.38 12.02
C ASP A 147 16.91 23.17 11.81
N LEU A 148 16.23 22.74 12.88
CA LEU A 148 15.16 21.73 12.81
C LEU A 148 14.02 22.18 11.89
N GLY A 149 13.69 23.47 11.89
CA GLY A 149 12.71 24.06 10.98
C GLY A 149 13.14 23.98 9.52
N ILE A 150 14.40 24.35 9.22
CA ILE A 150 14.97 24.30 7.86
C ILE A 150 15.03 22.86 7.36
N MET A 151 15.50 21.92 8.18
CA MET A 151 15.52 20.49 7.84
C MET A 151 14.11 19.93 7.61
N THR A 152 13.13 20.38 8.40
CA THR A 152 11.73 19.96 8.20
C THR A 152 11.18 20.50 6.88
N ALA A 153 11.47 21.76 6.54
CA ALA A 153 11.03 22.37 5.29
C ALA A 153 11.62 21.66 4.06
N ILE A 154 12.94 21.35 4.08
CA ILE A 154 13.60 20.63 2.97
C ILE A 154 13.01 19.22 2.83
N ASN A 155 12.84 18.49 3.94
CA ASN A 155 12.26 17.16 3.90
C ASN A 155 10.77 17.18 3.52
N MET A 156 10.05 18.27 3.79
CA MET A 156 8.69 18.48 3.33
C MET A 156 8.64 18.72 1.82
N ALA A 157 9.55 19.53 1.26
CA ALA A 157 9.66 19.69 -0.18
C ALA A 157 9.99 18.36 -0.88
N LEU A 158 10.94 17.58 -0.35
CA LEU A 158 11.26 16.24 -0.85
C LEU A 158 10.07 15.28 -0.77
N ALA A 159 9.28 15.35 0.31
CA ALA A 159 8.07 14.56 0.45
C ALA A 159 7.02 14.93 -0.62
N VAL A 160 6.81 16.22 -0.89
CA VAL A 160 5.88 16.68 -1.94
C VAL A 160 6.34 16.21 -3.32
N VAL A 161 7.65 16.31 -3.63
CA VAL A 161 8.22 15.83 -4.89
C VAL A 161 8.03 14.31 -5.04
N ALA A 162 8.28 13.54 -3.97
CA ALA A 162 8.09 12.09 -3.99
C ALA A 162 6.61 11.69 -4.20
N ILE A 163 5.68 12.38 -3.54
CA ILE A 163 4.24 12.16 -3.71
C ILE A 163 3.79 12.52 -5.14
N ALA A 164 4.28 13.63 -5.69
CA ALA A 164 3.97 14.06 -7.06
C ALA A 164 4.52 13.07 -8.10
N PHE A 165 5.76 12.60 -7.91
CA PHE A 165 6.35 11.56 -8.76
C PHE A 165 5.56 10.25 -8.69
N PHE A 166 5.15 9.82 -7.48
CA PHE A 166 4.33 8.64 -7.27
C PHE A 166 2.97 8.74 -7.99
N ALA A 167 2.30 9.90 -7.88
CA ALA A 167 1.04 10.15 -8.57
C ALA A 167 1.19 10.09 -10.11
N ASN A 168 2.32 10.55 -10.64
CA ASN A 168 2.62 10.48 -12.07
C ASN A 168 2.91 9.04 -12.53
N ALA A 169 3.66 8.26 -11.74
CA ALA A 169 4.02 6.88 -12.06
C ALA A 169 2.79 5.94 -12.14
N ILE A 170 1.72 6.22 -11.38
CA ILE A 170 0.47 5.44 -11.43
C ILE A 170 -0.37 5.78 -12.67
N LYS A 171 -0.40 7.06 -13.08
CA LYS A 171 -1.22 7.52 -14.22
C LYS A 171 -0.84 6.86 -15.54
N GLU A 172 0.44 6.55 -15.75
CA GLU A 172 0.90 5.96 -17.02
C GLU A 172 0.49 4.50 -17.22
N LYS A 173 0.13 3.76 -16.16
CA LYS A 173 -0.22 2.32 -16.26
C LYS A 173 -1.71 2.03 -16.45
N VAL A 174 -2.59 3.03 -16.53
CA VAL A 174 -4.04 2.85 -16.76
C VAL A 174 -4.40 3.04 -18.23
N ARG A 175 -3.74 2.31 -19.14
CA ARG A 175 -4.23 2.14 -20.52
C ARG A 175 -4.70 0.69 -20.67
N PRO A 176 -6.00 0.44 -20.86
CA PRO A 176 -6.48 -0.88 -21.22
C PRO A 176 -5.72 -1.34 -22.48
N PRO A 177 -5.23 -2.60 -22.54
CA PRO A 177 -4.70 -3.12 -23.79
C PRO A 177 -5.79 -2.94 -24.84
N ALA A 178 -5.46 -2.25 -25.93
CA ALA A 178 -6.38 -2.06 -27.05
C ALA A 178 -6.96 -3.43 -27.39
N ARG A 179 -8.29 -3.55 -27.32
CA ARG A 179 -8.99 -4.81 -27.60
C ARG A 179 -8.49 -5.28 -28.96
N THR A 180 -7.77 -6.39 -29.01
CA THR A 180 -7.47 -7.10 -30.25
C THR A 180 -8.82 -7.55 -30.78
N THR A 181 -9.44 -6.71 -31.58
CA THR A 181 -10.63 -7.07 -32.33
C THR A 181 -10.15 -8.14 -33.29
N VAL A 182 -10.57 -9.38 -33.01
CA VAL A 182 -10.40 -10.47 -33.96
C VAL A 182 -11.00 -9.96 -35.28
N PRO A 183 -10.23 -9.94 -36.39
CA PRO A 183 -10.73 -9.48 -37.68
C PRO A 183 -12.07 -10.15 -37.97
N GLU A 184 -13.03 -9.38 -38.49
CA GLU A 184 -14.38 -9.89 -38.73
C GLU A 184 -14.38 -11.13 -39.63
N THR A 185 -13.36 -11.27 -40.49
CA THR A 185 -13.07 -12.44 -41.32
C THR A 185 -12.86 -13.72 -40.49
N THR A 186 -12.07 -13.65 -39.42
CA THR A 186 -11.82 -14.79 -38.52
C THR A 186 -13.05 -15.13 -37.68
N ARG A 187 -13.82 -14.12 -37.24
CA ARG A 187 -15.09 -14.32 -36.53
C ARG A 187 -16.16 -14.96 -37.44
N ARG A 188 -16.24 -14.57 -38.71
CA ARG A 188 -17.15 -15.18 -39.70
C ARG A 188 -16.73 -16.59 -40.06
N ALA A 189 -15.43 -16.88 -40.16
CA ALA A 189 -14.92 -18.23 -40.40
C ALA A 189 -15.25 -19.18 -39.23
N SER A 190 -15.12 -18.74 -37.98
CA SER A 190 -15.50 -19.56 -36.82
C SER A 190 -17.02 -19.79 -36.73
N LEU A 191 -17.83 -18.79 -37.10
CA LEU A 191 -19.30 -18.92 -37.11
C LEU A 191 -19.81 -19.78 -38.28
N SER A 192 -19.14 -19.74 -39.43
CA SER A 192 -19.46 -20.56 -40.60
C SER A 192 -19.04 -22.03 -40.43
N GLY A 193 -18.00 -22.31 -39.64
CA GLY A 193 -17.58 -23.69 -39.32
C GLY A 193 -18.47 -24.35 -38.26
N ALA A 194 -19.11 -23.57 -37.39
CA ALA A 194 -19.99 -24.06 -36.33
C ALA A 194 -21.42 -24.40 -36.80
N SER A 195 -21.83 -23.95 -37.99
CA SER A 195 -23.15 -24.27 -38.56
C SER A 195 -23.21 -25.59 -39.33
N ALA A 196 -22.11 -26.36 -39.37
CA ALA A 196 -22.04 -27.67 -40.02
C ALA A 196 -22.03 -28.81 -38.98
N THR A 197 -23.00 -28.83 -38.07
CA THR A 197 -23.39 -30.09 -37.42
C THR A 197 -24.29 -30.82 -38.42
N PRO A 198 -23.92 -32.01 -38.93
CA PRO A 198 -24.83 -32.74 -39.81
C PRO A 198 -26.06 -33.11 -39.00
N ALA A 199 -27.23 -32.69 -39.49
CA ALA A 199 -28.49 -33.18 -38.98
C ALA A 199 -28.48 -34.70 -39.11
N VAL A 200 -28.49 -35.40 -37.96
CA VAL A 200 -28.81 -36.82 -37.89
C VAL A 200 -30.25 -36.96 -38.41
N SER A 201 -30.35 -37.34 -39.68
CA SER A 201 -31.58 -37.75 -40.32
C SER A 201 -32.13 -38.97 -39.59
N ALA A 202 -33.31 -38.80 -39.00
CA ALA A 202 -34.15 -39.89 -38.56
C ALA A 202 -34.55 -40.71 -39.79
N GLU A 203 -33.91 -41.86 -39.96
CA GLU A 203 -34.35 -42.88 -40.93
C GLU A 203 -35.45 -43.70 -40.26
N SER A 204 -36.69 -43.38 -40.63
CA SER A 204 -37.83 -44.27 -40.50
C SER A 204 -37.91 -45.15 -41.75
N ASP A 205 -37.70 -46.45 -41.58
CA ASP A 205 -38.25 -47.55 -42.39
C ASP A 205 -37.92 -48.82 -41.57
N GLY A 206 -38.83 -49.73 -41.23
CA GLY A 206 -39.95 -50.23 -42.03
C GLY A 206 -39.52 -51.55 -42.69
N GLY A 207 -39.51 -52.66 -41.93
CA GLY A 207 -39.17 -54.00 -42.42
C GLY A 207 -38.94 -55.02 -41.32
#